data_AF-A0A5A5RV41-F1
#
_entry.id   AF-A0A5A5RV41-F1
#
_cell.length_a   1.000
_cell.length_b   1.000
_cell.length_c   1.000
_cell.angle_alpha   90.00
_cell.angle_beta   90.00
_cell.angle_gamma   90.00
#
_symmetry.space_group_name_H-M   'P 1'
#
loop_
_entity.id
_entity.type
_entity.pdbx_description
1 polymer ?
#
loop_
_entity_poly.entity_id
_entity_poly.type
_entity_poly.pdbx_seq_one_letter_code
_entity_poly.pdbx_strand_id
1 'polypeptide(L)'
;MTNNIDHERLFKELISTFFVEFIELFFPQVMAYLDRDSITFLDKEVFTDVTEGERHESDLVAQVKFRGKESFFLIHLEAQPSSRQGFNRRIFTYFARFHEKFVLPIYPIGIFSYSKPKREAISQYVVDFPDFKVL
;
A
#
# COMPACT_ATOMS: atom_id res chain seq x y z
N MET A 1 -12.57 -30.15 -14.16
CA MET A 1 -11.54 -29.10 -14.09
C MET A 1 -12.16 -27.95 -13.31
N THR A 2 -11.82 -27.79 -12.04
CA THR A 2 -12.29 -26.65 -11.24
C THR A 2 -11.62 -25.40 -11.77
N ASN A 3 -12.42 -24.52 -12.36
CA ASN A 3 -11.99 -23.21 -12.83
C ASN A 3 -11.58 -22.39 -11.59
N ASN A 4 -10.30 -22.42 -11.23
CA ASN A 4 -9.81 -21.71 -10.05
C ASN A 4 -9.77 -20.21 -10.39
N ILE A 5 -10.79 -19.48 -9.96
CA ILE A 5 -10.88 -18.04 -10.18
C ILE A 5 -9.72 -17.39 -9.41
N ASP A 6 -8.88 -16.65 -10.14
CA ASP A 6 -7.82 -15.85 -9.54
C ASP A 6 -8.40 -14.58 -8.92
N HIS A 7 -8.96 -14.76 -7.73
CA HIS A 7 -9.59 -13.69 -6.94
C HIS A 7 -8.60 -12.57 -6.59
N GLU A 8 -7.32 -12.90 -6.42
CA GLU A 8 -6.28 -11.91 -6.12
C GLU A 8 -6.05 -10.98 -7.31
N ARG A 9 -5.87 -11.55 -8.51
CA ARG A 9 -5.73 -10.76 -9.73
C ARG A 9 -6.96 -9.89 -10.00
N LEU A 10 -8.15 -10.47 -9.88
CA LEU A 10 -9.41 -9.73 -10.11
C LEU A 10 -9.62 -8.61 -9.09
N PHE A 11 -9.23 -8.81 -7.83
CA PHE A 11 -9.30 -7.76 -6.82
C PHE A 11 -8.34 -6.61 -7.12
N LYS A 12 -7.09 -6.92 -7.51
CA LYS A 12 -6.12 -5.89 -7.92
C LYS A 12 -6.60 -5.11 -9.15
N GLU A 13 -7.16 -5.83 -10.12
CA GLU A 13 -7.77 -5.23 -11.32
C GLU A 13 -8.89 -4.27 -10.93
N LEU A 14 -9.84 -4.71 -10.09
CA LEU A 14 -10.94 -3.88 -9.57
C LEU A 14 -10.43 -2.60 -8.90
N ILE A 15 -9.44 -2.70 -8.00
CA ILE A 15 -8.90 -1.52 -7.30
C ILE A 15 -8.18 -0.59 -8.28
N SER A 16 -7.44 -1.11 -9.25
CA SER A 16 -6.77 -0.26 -10.25
C SER A 16 -7.77 0.45 -11.17
N THR A 17 -8.85 -0.22 -11.58
CA THR A 17 -9.91 0.35 -12.43
C THR A 17 -10.71 1.44 -11.71
N PHE A 18 -11.05 1.21 -10.45
CA PHE A 18 -11.88 2.14 -9.64
C PHE A 18 -11.04 2.84 -8.56
N PHE A 19 -9.80 3.17 -8.89
CA PHE A 19 -8.85 3.68 -7.90
C PHE A 19 -9.31 5.00 -7.28
N VAL A 20 -9.85 5.91 -8.09
CA VAL A 20 -10.33 7.21 -7.60
C VAL A 20 -11.53 7.03 -6.67
N GLU A 21 -12.50 6.22 -7.07
CA GLU A 21 -13.70 5.90 -6.29
C GLU A 21 -13.33 5.18 -4.99
N PHE A 22 -12.33 4.30 -5.02
CA PHE A 22 -11.79 3.65 -3.84
C PHE A 22 -11.21 4.67 -2.86
N ILE A 23 -10.34 5.58 -3.31
CA ILE A 23 -9.77 6.62 -2.44
C ILE A 23 -10.87 7.57 -1.94
N GLU A 24 -11.86 7.91 -2.76
CA GLU A 24 -13.00 8.74 -2.34
C GLU A 24 -13.86 8.08 -1.27
N LEU A 25 -14.13 6.78 -1.40
CA LEU A 25 -14.97 6.04 -0.46
C LEU A 25 -14.27 5.76 0.87
N PHE A 26 -12.99 5.38 0.84
CA PHE A 26 -12.28 4.91 2.03
C PHE A 26 -11.33 5.93 2.65
N PHE A 27 -10.82 6.88 1.86
CA PHE A 27 -9.83 7.87 2.26
C PHE A 27 -10.22 9.29 1.83
N PRO A 28 -11.41 9.80 2.21
CA PRO A 28 -11.93 11.08 1.73
C PRO A 28 -11.02 12.28 2.07
N GLN A 29 -10.20 12.17 3.12
CA GLN A 29 -9.20 13.18 3.46
C GLN A 29 -8.09 13.28 2.41
N VAL A 30 -7.69 12.16 1.80
CA VAL A 30 -6.70 12.14 0.71
C VAL A 30 -7.25 12.90 -0.50
N MET A 31 -8.54 12.71 -0.80
CA MET A 31 -9.21 13.41 -1.91
C MET A 31 -9.23 14.94 -1.78
N ALA A 32 -9.06 15.47 -0.57
CA ALA A 32 -9.00 16.91 -0.34
C ALA A 32 -7.73 17.55 -0.94
N TYR A 33 -6.63 16.79 -1.03
CA TYR A 33 -5.34 17.28 -1.55
C TYR A 33 -4.83 16.51 -2.76
N LEU A 34 -5.51 15.45 -3.19
CA LEU A 34 -5.22 14.70 -4.39
C LEU A 34 -5.72 15.42 -5.65
N ASP A 35 -4.88 15.50 -6.69
CA ASP A 35 -5.29 15.91 -8.03
C ASP A 35 -5.72 14.69 -8.87
N ARG A 36 -7.02 14.61 -9.18
CA ARG A 36 -7.69 13.41 -9.73
C ARG A 36 -7.17 13.03 -11.12
N ASP A 37 -6.77 14.02 -11.91
CA ASP A 37 -6.38 13.82 -13.31
C ASP A 37 -4.88 13.58 -13.47
N SER A 38 -4.13 13.51 -12.36
CA SER A 38 -2.67 13.38 -12.34
C SER A 38 -2.15 11.96 -12.03
N ILE A 39 -3.06 11.00 -11.87
CA ILE A 39 -2.74 9.67 -11.37
C ILE A 39 -1.98 8.87 -12.42
N THR A 40 -0.78 8.41 -12.05
CA THR A 40 0.04 7.53 -12.88
C THR A 40 0.40 6.27 -12.08
N PHE A 41 0.01 5.10 -12.58
CA PHE A 41 0.44 3.83 -11.97
C PHE A 41 1.88 3.54 -12.36
N LEU A 42 2.69 3.20 -11.36
CA LEU A 42 4.08 2.82 -11.55
C LEU A 42 4.18 1.31 -11.74
N ASP A 43 5.21 0.88 -12.46
CA ASP A 43 5.53 -0.54 -12.60
C ASP A 43 5.75 -1.18 -11.22
N LYS A 44 5.37 -2.45 -11.11
CA LYS A 44 5.53 -3.19 -9.88
C LYS A 44 7.00 -3.36 -9.57
N GLU A 45 7.36 -3.02 -8.34
CA GLU A 45 8.72 -3.20 -7.86
C GLU A 45 8.86 -4.56 -7.20
N VAL A 46 9.94 -5.25 -7.56
CA VAL A 46 10.34 -6.50 -6.94
C VAL A 46 11.33 -6.19 -5.83
N PHE A 47 10.96 -6.59 -4.62
CA PHE A 47 11.74 -6.44 -3.43
C PHE A 47 12.14 -7.81 -2.91
N THR A 48 13.44 -8.11 -2.91
CA THR A 48 13.97 -9.26 -2.17
C THR A 48 14.02 -8.87 -0.69
N ASP A 49 13.31 -9.61 0.16
CA ASP A 49 13.55 -9.53 1.60
C ASP A 49 14.84 -10.28 1.90
N VAL A 50 15.92 -9.55 2.17
CA VAL A 50 17.25 -10.13 2.44
C VAL A 50 17.25 -10.91 3.76
N THR A 51 16.30 -10.62 4.66
CA THR A 51 16.21 -11.28 5.97
C THR A 51 15.44 -12.60 5.92
N GLU A 52 14.47 -12.72 5.02
CA GLU A 52 13.62 -13.92 4.90
C GLU A 52 13.88 -14.73 3.62
N GLY A 53 14.66 -14.19 2.67
CA GLY A 53 14.93 -14.83 1.38
C GLY A 53 13.73 -14.85 0.43
N GLU A 54 12.58 -14.32 0.87
CA GLU A 54 11.36 -14.26 0.06
C GLU A 54 11.41 -13.06 -0.90
N ARG A 55 11.08 -13.34 -2.16
CA ARG A 55 10.90 -12.31 -3.19
C ARG A 55 9.45 -11.88 -3.17
N HIS A 56 9.21 -10.61 -2.89
CA HIS A 56 7.88 -10.05 -2.93
C HIS A 56 7.79 -8.96 -4.00
N GLU A 57 6.59 -8.79 -4.54
CA GLU A 57 6.29 -7.78 -5.55
C GLU A 57 5.23 -6.84 -4.99
N SER A 58 5.39 -5.53 -5.20
CA SER A 58 4.37 -4.57 -4.76
C SER A 58 3.08 -4.77 -5.53
N ASP A 59 1.93 -4.69 -4.85
CA ASP A 59 0.64 -4.91 -5.51
C ASP A 59 0.25 -3.75 -6.42
N LEU A 60 0.21 -2.54 -5.86
CA LEU A 60 -0.17 -1.33 -6.60
C LEU A 60 0.55 -0.10 -6.04
N VAL A 61 1.15 0.69 -6.92
CA VAL A 61 1.78 1.96 -6.60
C VAL A 61 1.29 3.02 -7.57
N ALA A 62 0.72 4.10 -7.05
CA ALA A 62 0.25 5.22 -7.85
C ALA A 62 1.00 6.49 -7.45
N GLN A 63 1.63 7.16 -8.41
CA GLN A 63 2.13 8.51 -8.25
C GLN A 63 1.01 9.50 -8.54
N VAL A 64 0.83 10.47 -7.64
CA VAL A 64 -0.24 11.46 -7.75
C VAL A 64 0.27 12.85 -7.38
N LYS A 65 -0.20 13.89 -8.07
CA LYS A 65 0.13 15.27 -7.79
C LYS A 65 -0.69 15.79 -6.61
N PHE A 66 -0.07 16.63 -5.77
CA PHE A 66 -0.79 17.42 -4.80
C PHE A 66 -1.55 18.54 -5.50
N ARG A 67 -2.86 18.65 -5.26
CA ARG A 67 -3.70 19.71 -5.80
C ARG A 67 -3.13 21.08 -5.44
N GLY A 68 -2.93 21.92 -6.47
CA GLY A 68 -2.41 23.28 -6.31
C GLY A 68 -0.93 23.36 -5.92
N LYS A 69 -0.16 22.27 -6.02
CA LYS A 69 1.28 22.26 -5.76
C LYS A 69 2.05 21.55 -6.86
N GLU A 70 3.26 22.01 -7.17
CA GLU A 70 4.19 21.34 -8.08
C GLU A 70 4.97 20.22 -7.38
N SER A 71 4.26 19.35 -6.66
CA SER A 71 4.86 18.25 -5.90
C SER A 71 3.97 17.01 -5.97
N PHE A 72 4.57 15.84 -5.81
CA PHE A 72 3.89 14.54 -5.89
C PHE A 72 3.97 13.78 -4.57
N PHE A 73 3.14 12.75 -4.44
CA PHE A 73 3.25 11.71 -3.43
C PHE A 73 2.91 10.37 -4.06
N LEU A 74 3.30 9.29 -3.39
CA LEU A 74 2.95 7.93 -3.78
C LEU A 74 1.83 7.42 -2.89
N ILE A 75 0.85 6.73 -3.48
CA ILE A 75 -0.05 5.84 -2.77
C ILE A 75 0.46 4.43 -3.01
N HIS A 76 0.82 3.76 -1.94
CA HIS A 76 1.29 2.38 -1.98
C HIS A 76 0.24 1.48 -1.33
N LEU A 77 -0.32 0.55 -2.10
CA LEU A 77 -1.43 -0.30 -1.68
C LEU A 77 -1.01 -1.77 -1.74
N GLU A 78 -1.28 -2.50 -0.66
CA GLU A 78 -1.04 -3.95 -0.55
C GLU A 78 -2.32 -4.65 -0.08
N ALA A 79 -2.71 -5.71 -0.77
CA ALA A 79 -3.91 -6.47 -0.48
C ALA A 79 -3.56 -7.91 -0.09
N GLN A 80 -3.98 -8.35 1.11
CA GLN A 80 -3.71 -9.71 1.57
C GLN A 80 -4.92 -10.36 2.25
N PRO A 81 -5.02 -11.70 2.21
CA PRO A 81 -6.14 -12.41 2.84
C PRO A 81 -6.17 -12.32 4.37
N SER A 82 -5.07 -11.93 5.02
CA SER A 82 -5.02 -11.77 6.48
C SER A 82 -3.83 -10.91 6.92
N SER A 83 -3.95 -10.26 8.08
CA SER A 83 -2.84 -9.59 8.77
C SER A 83 -1.87 -10.60 9.40
N ARG A 84 -1.15 -11.36 8.57
CA ARG A 84 -0.13 -12.30 9.06
C ARG A 84 0.94 -11.56 9.86
N GLN A 85 1.59 -12.29 10.76
CA GLN A 85 2.75 -11.78 11.49
C GLN A 85 3.79 -11.26 10.48
N GLY A 86 4.31 -10.05 10.70
CA GLY A 86 5.27 -9.41 9.78
C GLY A 86 4.69 -8.48 8.72
N PHE A 87 3.36 -8.43 8.50
CA PHE A 87 2.77 -7.54 7.49
C PHE A 87 3.19 -6.08 7.67
N ASN A 88 3.04 -5.51 8.88
CA ASN A 88 3.38 -4.11 9.12
C ASN A 88 4.87 -3.82 8.94
N ARG A 89 5.74 -4.76 9.31
CA ARG A 89 7.18 -4.68 9.04
C ARG A 89 7.45 -4.65 7.54
N ARG A 90 6.77 -5.49 6.75
CA ARG A 90 6.91 -5.51 5.28
C ARG A 90 6.41 -4.20 4.64
N ILE A 91 5.26 -3.68 5.07
CA ILE A 91 4.79 -2.36 4.61
C ILE A 91 5.81 -1.27 4.94
N PHE A 92 6.40 -1.30 6.13
CA PHE A 92 7.47 -0.38 6.51
C PHE A 92 8.71 -0.54 5.61
N THR A 93 9.13 -1.76 5.30
CA THR A 93 10.24 -2.03 4.38
C THR A 93 9.95 -1.45 2.99
N TYR A 94 8.74 -1.63 2.46
CA TYR A 94 8.34 -1.07 1.17
C TYR A 94 8.32 0.44 1.21
N PHE A 95 7.71 1.02 2.25
CA PHE A 95 7.73 2.46 2.49
C PHE A 95 9.16 2.99 2.44
N ALA A 96 10.10 2.39 3.18
CA ALA A 96 11.49 2.83 3.22
C ALA A 96 12.16 2.77 1.83
N ARG A 97 11.96 1.68 1.08
CA ARG A 97 12.53 1.50 -0.26
C ARG A 97 11.95 2.47 -1.29
N PHE A 98 10.64 2.67 -1.27
CA PHE A 98 9.99 3.65 -2.12
C PHE A 98 10.45 5.07 -1.76
N HIS A 99 10.61 5.37 -0.47
CA HIS A 99 11.01 6.69 -0.02
C HIS A 99 12.46 6.99 -0.45
N GLU A 100 13.35 5.99 -0.32
CA GLU A 100 14.72 6.07 -0.82
C GLU A 100 14.77 6.27 -2.34
N LYS A 101 13.98 5.52 -3.12
CA LYS A 101 14.00 5.56 -4.58
C LYS A 101 13.42 6.84 -5.16
N PHE A 102 12.25 7.26 -4.69
CA PHE A 102 11.47 8.34 -5.30
C PHE A 102 11.64 9.67 -4.58
N VAL A 103 12.05 9.67 -3.31
CA VAL A 103 12.20 10.89 -2.49
C VAL A 103 10.88 11.69 -2.43
N LEU A 104 9.76 10.96 -2.39
CA LEU A 104 8.41 11.50 -2.29
C LEU A 104 7.75 11.02 -0.98
N PRO A 105 6.82 11.80 -0.41
CA PRO A 105 5.94 11.29 0.64
C PRO A 105 5.16 10.06 0.16
N ILE A 106 4.92 9.11 1.06
CA ILE A 106 4.19 7.87 0.74
C ILE A 106 3.00 7.74 1.68
N TYR A 107 1.84 7.42 1.09
CA TYR A 107 0.61 7.08 1.77
C TYR A 107 0.39 5.55 1.67
N PRO A 108 0.78 4.76 2.68
CA PRO A 108 0.63 3.31 2.66
C PRO A 108 -0.82 2.90 3.01
N ILE A 109 -1.35 1.94 2.25
CA ILE A 109 -2.69 1.36 2.42
C ILE A 109 -2.56 -0.16 2.51
N GLY A 110 -2.96 -0.75 3.64
CA GLY A 110 -3.11 -2.19 3.78
C GLY A 110 -4.58 -2.61 3.69
N ILE A 111 -4.90 -3.53 2.79
CA ILE A 111 -6.24 -4.11 2.66
C ILE A 111 -6.22 -5.57 3.11
N PHE A 112 -7.14 -5.93 4.00
CA PHE A 112 -7.29 -7.30 4.49
C PHE A 112 -8.66 -7.87 4.14
N SER A 113 -8.67 -9.00 3.42
CA SER A 113 -9.89 -9.75 3.09
C SER A 113 -10.12 -10.91 4.08
N TYR A 114 -10.39 -10.57 5.34
CA TYR A 114 -10.65 -11.58 6.37
C TYR A 114 -11.89 -12.43 6.05
N SER A 115 -11.83 -13.72 6.40
CA SER A 115 -12.96 -14.64 6.29
C SER A 115 -14.11 -14.34 7.25
N LYS A 116 -13.89 -13.49 8.27
CA LYS A 116 -14.92 -13.01 9.21
C LYS A 116 -14.78 -11.49 9.39
N PRO A 117 -15.91 -10.75 9.45
CA PRO A 117 -15.88 -9.30 9.61
C PRO A 117 -15.40 -8.88 11.01
N LYS A 118 -15.06 -7.59 11.15
CA LYS A 118 -14.74 -6.91 12.44
C LYS A 118 -13.49 -7.41 13.18
N ARG A 119 -12.48 -7.87 12.45
CA ARG A 119 -11.15 -8.07 13.03
C ARG A 119 -10.32 -6.82 12.81
N GLU A 120 -10.01 -6.11 13.89
CA GLU A 120 -9.04 -5.02 13.83
C GLU A 120 -7.66 -5.58 13.48
N ALA A 121 -7.02 -4.95 12.49
CA ALA A 121 -5.63 -5.20 12.18
C ALA A 121 -4.77 -4.25 13.02
N ILE A 122 -3.59 -4.72 13.44
CA ILE A 122 -2.57 -3.81 13.95
C ILE A 122 -2.22 -2.86 12.80
N SER A 123 -2.38 -1.55 13.00
CA SER A 123 -2.18 -0.54 11.95
C SER A 123 -0.83 0.17 12.03
N GLN A 124 0.04 -0.25 12.96
CA GLN A 124 1.31 0.41 13.24
C GLN A 124 2.46 -0.59 13.24
N TYR A 125 3.62 -0.12 12.78
CA TYR A 125 4.92 -0.72 13.01
C TYR A 125 5.72 0.28 13.83
N VAL A 126 6.25 -0.15 14.97
CA VAL A 126 6.99 0.71 15.90
C VAL A 126 8.43 0.22 15.96
N VAL A 127 9.36 1.16 15.90
CA VAL A 127 10.78 0.91 16.19
C VAL A 127 11.13 1.70 17.44
N ASP A 128 11.31 0.99 18.55
CA ASP A 128 11.63 1.57 19.84
C ASP A 128 12.69 0.76 20.59
N PHE A 129 13.29 1.43 21.56
CA PHE A 129 14.23 0.90 22.54
C PHE A 129 13.66 1.18 23.94
N PRO A 130 14.11 0.45 24.99
CA PRO A 130 13.59 0.63 26.35
C PRO A 130 13.61 2.08 26.86
N ASP A 131 14.54 2.89 26.36
CA ASP A 131 14.80 4.27 26.76
C ASP A 131 14.59 5.30 25.63
N PHE A 132 14.25 4.87 24.41
CA PHE A 132 14.22 5.76 23.25
C PHE A 132 13.21 5.32 22.18
N LYS A 133 12.24 6.19 21.88
CA LYS A 133 11.28 6.00 20.78
C LYS A 133 11.87 6.57 19.48
N VAL A 134 12.09 5.71 18.48
CA VAL A 134 12.65 6.11 17.18
C VAL A 134 11.56 6.51 16.21
N LEU A 135 10.59 5.61 15.97
CA LEU A 135 9.48 5.80 15.03
C LEU A 135 8.24 5.05 15.51
#